data_AF-A0A0V0QK07-F1
#
_entry.id   AF-A0A0V0QK07-F1
#
_cell.length_a   1.000
_cell.length_b   1.000
_cell.length_c   1.000
_cell.angle_alpha   90.00
_cell.angle_beta   90.00
_cell.angle_gamma   90.00
#
_symmetry.space_group_name_H-M   'P 1'
#
loop_
_entity.id
_entity.type
_entity.pdbx_description
1 polymer ?
#
loop_
_entity_poly.entity_id
_entity_poly.type
_entity_poly.pdbx_seq_one_letter_code
_entity_poly.pdbx_strand_id
1 'polypeptide(L)'
;MEEENDDEKEQEFQFGQNDNNVENQYVGKFFCESYLVQEQSQFFFDKIIPFIADLALQSEFIFSESFLLLTQTSVIQQQNVQLSRLQVASLMSLMFLCANHLQQSQKLPEIFCFAKIFEHNRKYDSISKQKTEKLMFLFSYFQGLMELDQNSLENEQIIFIRQKIEENQNMDFWKFNSSLLTQVNVYQDGEMDDIESMTGQSGQYIKTIFANKNIGGSKLYQTMRQFKVLD
;
A
#
# COMPACT_ATOMS: atom_id res chain seq x y z
N MET A 1 -4.69 -48.75 36.87
CA MET A 1 -5.35 -48.89 35.56
C MET A 1 -6.11 -47.60 35.36
N GLU A 2 -5.40 -46.58 34.91
CA GLU A 2 -5.98 -45.34 34.40
C GLU A 2 -5.37 -45.22 33.00
N GLU A 3 -6.23 -45.37 31.99
CA GLU A 3 -5.88 -45.20 30.59
C GLU A 3 -5.84 -43.71 30.27
N GLU A 4 -4.70 -43.25 29.74
CA GLU A 4 -4.54 -41.98 29.06
C GLU A 4 -5.37 -42.01 27.76
N ASN A 5 -6.29 -41.06 27.61
CA ASN A 5 -6.86 -40.69 26.33
C ASN A 5 -6.32 -39.31 25.96
N ASP A 6 -5.30 -39.30 25.10
CA ASP A 6 -4.85 -38.12 24.37
C ASP A 6 -5.82 -37.88 23.19
N ASP A 7 -6.76 -36.96 23.39
CA ASP A 7 -7.51 -36.36 22.29
C ASP A 7 -6.72 -35.14 21.78
N GLU A 8 -5.90 -35.35 20.75
CA GLU A 8 -5.37 -34.29 19.89
C GLU A 8 -6.55 -33.56 19.22
N LYS A 9 -6.90 -32.37 19.74
CA LYS A 9 -7.78 -31.44 19.04
C LYS A 9 -6.97 -30.67 18.00
N GLU A 10 -7.07 -31.09 16.75
CA GLU A 10 -6.81 -30.24 15.60
C GLU A 10 -7.62 -28.93 15.75
N GLN A 11 -6.94 -27.82 16.01
CA GLN A 11 -7.55 -26.50 15.96
C GLN A 11 -7.62 -26.07 14.50
N GLU A 12 -8.78 -26.24 13.88
CA GLU A 12 -9.13 -25.57 12.63
C GLU A 12 -8.99 -24.04 12.82
N PHE A 13 -8.05 -23.45 12.11
CA PHE A 13 -7.80 -22.01 12.13
C PHE A 13 -8.85 -21.30 11.27
N GLN A 14 -9.92 -20.80 11.89
CA GLN A 14 -10.97 -20.06 11.19
C GLN A 14 -10.65 -18.57 11.06
N PHE A 15 -10.54 -18.08 9.83
CA PHE A 15 -10.42 -16.65 9.53
C PHE A 15 -11.68 -15.88 9.96
N GLY A 16 -11.51 -14.79 10.71
CA GLY A 16 -12.53 -13.73 10.85
C GLY A 16 -13.57 -13.82 11.98
N GLN A 17 -13.40 -14.70 12.97
CA GLN A 17 -14.46 -14.97 13.96
C GLN A 17 -14.70 -13.91 15.06
N ASN A 18 -13.99 -12.77 15.09
CA ASN A 18 -14.11 -11.80 16.21
C ASN A 18 -14.93 -10.53 15.96
N ASP A 19 -15.50 -10.32 14.77
CA ASP A 19 -16.34 -9.13 14.49
C ASP A 19 -17.70 -9.51 13.92
N ASN A 20 -18.56 -10.11 14.76
CA ASN A 20 -19.96 -10.42 14.44
C ASN A 20 -20.89 -9.19 14.35
N ASN A 21 -20.34 -7.98 14.24
CA ASN A 21 -21.13 -6.80 13.91
C ASN A 21 -21.32 -6.72 12.39
N VAL A 22 -22.34 -7.43 11.92
CA VAL A 22 -22.88 -7.38 10.55
C VAL A 22 -23.12 -5.94 10.06
N GLU A 23 -23.25 -4.98 10.99
CA GLU A 23 -23.45 -3.58 10.67
C GLU A 23 -22.24 -2.82 10.07
N ASN A 24 -21.03 -3.40 10.05
CA ASN A 24 -19.83 -2.70 9.59
C ASN A 24 -19.43 -2.96 8.12
N GLN A 25 -20.08 -3.89 7.40
CA GLN A 25 -19.66 -4.33 6.06
C GLN A 25 -20.28 -3.57 4.86
N TYR A 26 -20.80 -2.36 5.05
CA TYR A 26 -21.63 -1.73 4.00
C TYR A 26 -20.88 -0.91 2.93
N VAL A 27 -19.57 -0.60 3.04
CA VAL A 27 -18.91 0.18 1.96
C VAL A 27 -18.57 -0.67 0.75
N GLY A 28 -18.10 -1.91 0.93
CA GLY A 28 -17.83 -2.82 -0.20
C GLY A 28 -19.10 -3.11 -1.00
N LYS A 29 -20.20 -3.37 -0.30
CA LYS A 29 -21.53 -3.54 -0.90
C LYS A 29 -22.00 -2.26 -1.62
N PHE A 30 -21.92 -1.10 -0.96
CA PHE A 30 -22.29 0.18 -1.57
C PHE A 30 -21.42 0.55 -2.77
N PHE A 31 -20.12 0.24 -2.73
CA PHE A 31 -19.21 0.40 -3.85
C PHE A 31 -19.66 -0.41 -5.06
N CYS A 32 -19.96 -1.70 -4.86
CA CYS A 32 -20.40 -2.59 -5.93
C CYS A 32 -21.80 -2.24 -6.47
N GLU A 33 -22.71 -1.77 -5.60
CA GLU A 33 -24.10 -1.46 -5.97
C GLU A 33 -24.28 -0.03 -6.52
N SER A 34 -23.46 0.92 -6.06
CA SER A 34 -23.68 2.36 -6.34
C SER A 34 -22.62 3.01 -7.24
N TYR A 35 -21.46 2.38 -7.44
CA TYR A 35 -20.37 2.97 -8.23
C TYR A 35 -19.92 2.11 -9.41
N LEU A 36 -19.98 0.79 -9.28
CA LEU A 36 -19.69 -0.08 -10.41
C LEU A 36 -20.94 -0.22 -11.29
N VAL A 37 -20.77 0.03 -12.59
CA VAL A 37 -21.77 -0.38 -13.59
C VAL A 37 -21.88 -1.91 -13.55
N GLN A 38 -23.04 -2.48 -13.89
CA GLN A 38 -23.27 -3.93 -13.82
C GLN A 38 -22.15 -4.76 -14.48
N GLU A 39 -21.65 -4.33 -15.64
CA GLU A 39 -20.53 -4.99 -16.35
C GLU A 39 -19.20 -4.91 -15.58
N GLN A 40 -18.91 -3.77 -14.96
CA GLN A 40 -17.70 -3.59 -14.12
C GLN A 40 -17.80 -4.37 -12.81
N SER A 41 -19.01 -4.46 -12.24
CA SER A 41 -19.29 -5.27 -11.05
C SER A 41 -19.07 -6.75 -11.35
N GLN A 42 -19.55 -7.22 -12.51
CA GLN A 42 -19.29 -8.58 -12.95
C GLN A 42 -17.79 -8.82 -13.18
N PHE A 43 -17.08 -7.93 -13.88
CA PHE A 43 -15.63 -8.05 -14.07
C PHE A 43 -14.87 -8.06 -12.73
N PHE A 44 -15.29 -7.23 -11.78
CA PHE A 44 -14.69 -7.19 -10.45
C PHE A 44 -14.77 -8.56 -9.74
N PHE A 45 -15.97 -9.15 -9.68
CA PHE A 45 -16.15 -10.43 -8.99
C PHE A 45 -15.64 -11.64 -9.78
N ASP A 46 -15.76 -11.64 -11.11
CA ASP A 46 -15.40 -12.78 -11.95
C ASP A 46 -13.90 -12.81 -12.31
N LYS A 47 -13.20 -11.68 -12.23
CA LYS A 47 -11.80 -11.54 -12.68
C LYS A 47 -10.88 -10.98 -11.62
N ILE A 48 -11.18 -9.79 -11.10
CA ILE A 48 -10.26 -9.08 -10.20
C ILE A 48 -10.16 -9.77 -8.83
N ILE A 49 -11.28 -10.11 -8.20
CA ILE A 49 -11.26 -10.78 -6.89
C ILE A 49 -10.51 -12.12 -6.94
N PRO A 50 -10.76 -13.01 -7.93
CA PRO A 50 -9.94 -14.22 -8.11
C PRO A 50 -8.46 -13.93 -8.29
N PHE A 51 -8.09 -12.94 -9.11
CA PHE A 51 -6.70 -12.54 -9.30
C PHE A 51 -6.03 -12.07 -8.00
N ILE A 52 -6.71 -11.24 -7.21
CA ILE A 52 -6.23 -10.79 -5.89
C ILE A 52 -6.05 -11.99 -4.96
N ALA A 53 -7.02 -12.92 -4.93
CA ALA A 53 -6.96 -14.12 -4.12
C ALA A 53 -5.79 -15.03 -4.51
N ASP A 54 -5.57 -15.25 -5.80
CA ASP A 54 -4.45 -16.07 -6.30
C ASP A 54 -3.11 -15.48 -5.87
N LEU A 55 -2.91 -14.16 -6.03
CA LEU A 55 -1.70 -13.46 -5.58
C LEU A 55 -1.46 -13.57 -4.06
N ALA A 56 -2.52 -13.54 -3.26
CA ALA A 56 -2.43 -13.66 -1.81
C ALA A 56 -2.12 -15.11 -1.39
N LEU A 57 -2.78 -16.09 -2.01
CA LEU A 57 -2.56 -17.51 -1.75
C LEU A 57 -1.17 -17.99 -2.18
N GLN A 58 -0.59 -17.37 -3.20
CA GLN A 58 0.77 -17.67 -3.67
C GLN A 58 1.87 -16.94 -2.90
N SER A 59 1.53 -16.15 -1.87
CA SER A 59 2.49 -15.30 -1.15
C SER A 59 3.71 -16.06 -0.63
N GLU A 60 3.55 -17.28 -0.10
CA GLU A 60 4.67 -18.10 0.38
C GLU A 60 5.66 -18.50 -0.73
N PHE A 61 5.19 -18.64 -1.97
CA PHE A 61 6.05 -18.95 -3.13
C PHE A 61 6.67 -17.68 -3.72
N ILE A 62 5.93 -16.57 -3.70
CA ILE A 62 6.39 -15.26 -4.20
C ILE A 62 7.46 -14.66 -3.27
N PHE A 63 7.36 -14.92 -1.97
CA PHE A 63 8.32 -14.52 -0.95
C PHE A 63 9.17 -15.72 -0.51
N SER A 64 10.05 -16.17 -1.40
CA SER A 64 10.99 -17.26 -1.09
C SER A 64 12.03 -16.89 -0.02
N GLU A 65 12.28 -15.60 0.18
CA GLU A 65 13.24 -15.07 1.15
C GLU A 65 12.60 -13.99 2.02
N SER A 66 13.03 -13.90 3.27
CA SER A 66 12.65 -12.79 4.14
C SER A 66 13.36 -11.52 3.69
N PHE A 67 12.64 -10.40 3.65
CA PHE A 67 13.21 -9.09 3.35
C PHE A 67 13.37 -8.26 4.63
N LEU A 68 14.35 -7.34 4.59
CA LEU A 68 14.69 -6.51 5.75
C LEU A 68 13.62 -5.46 6.03
N LEU A 69 13.29 -5.24 7.31
CA LEU A 69 12.48 -4.10 7.70
C LEU A 69 13.34 -2.82 7.73
N LEU A 70 12.85 -1.75 7.09
CA LEU A 70 13.49 -0.43 7.11
C LEU A 70 13.28 0.27 8.46
N THR A 71 14.15 0.02 9.43
CA THR A 71 14.02 0.51 10.82
C THR A 71 14.74 1.84 11.05
N GLN A 72 14.28 2.60 12.05
CA GLN A 72 14.92 3.86 12.46
C GLN A 72 16.22 3.62 13.26
N THR A 73 16.32 2.48 13.93
CA THR A 73 17.38 2.15 14.89
C THR A 73 18.63 1.56 14.24
N SER A 74 18.66 1.45 12.92
CA SER A 74 19.81 0.93 12.21
C SER A 74 21.02 1.88 12.36
N VAL A 75 22.17 1.29 12.70
CA VAL A 75 23.48 2.00 12.72
C VAL A 75 23.89 2.39 11.29
N ILE A 76 23.35 1.68 10.30
CA ILE A 76 23.63 1.85 8.89
C ILE A 76 22.91 3.10 8.38
N GLN A 77 23.64 3.99 7.71
CA GLN A 77 23.13 5.28 7.21
C GLN A 77 22.10 5.14 6.10
N GLN A 78 22.12 4.03 5.36
CA GLN A 78 21.17 3.75 4.28
C GLN A 78 20.75 2.29 4.32
N GLN A 79 19.44 2.07 4.31
CA GLN A 79 18.84 0.75 4.15
C GLN A 79 18.00 0.76 2.89
N ASN A 80 18.03 -0.34 2.14
CA ASN A 80 17.17 -0.55 0.99
C ASN A 80 16.47 -1.90 1.06
N VAL A 81 15.31 -1.95 0.43
CA VAL A 81 14.58 -3.18 0.15
C VAL A 81 14.20 -3.12 -1.31
N GLN A 82 14.54 -4.17 -2.04
CA GLN A 82 14.18 -4.32 -3.44
C GLN A 82 13.14 -5.42 -3.53
N LEU A 83 12.01 -5.12 -4.16
CA LEU A 83 10.92 -6.06 -4.38
C LEU A 83 10.55 -6.06 -5.86
N SER A 84 10.17 -7.21 -6.40
CA SER A 84 9.51 -7.24 -7.72
C SER A 84 8.12 -6.61 -7.65
N ARG A 85 7.58 -6.18 -8.79
CA ARG A 85 6.18 -5.71 -8.87
C ARG A 85 5.21 -6.80 -8.42
N LEU A 86 5.49 -8.07 -8.72
CA LEU A 86 4.72 -9.24 -8.26
C LEU A 86 4.71 -9.35 -6.73
N GLN A 87 5.86 -9.17 -6.08
CA GLN A 87 5.95 -9.15 -4.62
C GLN A 87 5.11 -8.01 -4.02
N VAL A 88 5.23 -6.80 -4.57
CA VAL A 88 4.42 -5.67 -4.11
C VAL A 88 2.92 -5.94 -4.32
N ALA A 89 2.53 -6.49 -5.46
CA ALA A 89 1.15 -6.87 -5.75
C ALA A 89 0.61 -7.90 -4.74
N SER A 90 1.40 -8.93 -4.41
CA SER A 90 1.03 -9.95 -3.41
C SER A 90 0.83 -9.33 -2.01
N LEU A 91 1.70 -8.42 -1.58
CA LEU A 91 1.51 -7.67 -0.32
C LEU A 91 0.25 -6.81 -0.35
N MET A 92 -0.02 -6.12 -1.46
CA MET A 92 -1.25 -5.33 -1.62
C MET A 92 -2.50 -6.21 -1.58
N SER A 93 -2.46 -7.40 -2.18
CA SER A 93 -3.54 -8.38 -2.13
C SER A 93 -3.82 -8.87 -0.71
N LEU A 94 -2.77 -9.19 0.06
CA LEU A 94 -2.89 -9.56 1.48
C LEU A 94 -3.49 -8.43 2.33
N MET A 95 -3.09 -7.17 2.06
CA MET A 95 -3.67 -6.00 2.73
C MET A 95 -5.14 -5.78 2.35
N PHE A 96 -5.50 -6.00 1.08
CA PHE A 96 -6.86 -5.87 0.56
C PHE A 96 -7.81 -6.90 1.16
N LEU A 97 -7.40 -8.17 1.16
CA LEU A 97 -8.17 -9.27 1.77
C LEU A 97 -8.14 -9.26 3.30
N CYS A 98 -7.39 -8.33 3.91
CA CYS A 98 -7.21 -8.24 5.36
C CYS A 98 -6.62 -9.53 5.96
N ALA A 99 -5.79 -10.24 5.18
CA ALA A 99 -5.21 -11.54 5.53
C ALA A 99 -3.87 -11.44 6.28
N ASN A 100 -3.29 -10.25 6.36
CA ASN A 100 -2.15 -9.97 7.23
C ASN A 100 -2.58 -10.09 8.70
N HIS A 101 -2.46 -11.30 9.27
CA HIS A 101 -2.85 -11.57 10.63
C HIS A 101 -1.80 -11.04 11.62
N LEU A 102 -2.30 -10.55 12.75
CA LEU A 102 -1.51 -10.12 13.89
C LEU A 102 -0.72 -11.32 14.44
N GLN A 103 0.61 -11.34 14.28
CA GLN A 103 1.41 -12.16 15.18
C GLN A 103 1.21 -11.60 16.59
N GLN A 104 0.81 -12.47 17.53
CA GLN A 104 0.26 -12.14 18.85
C GLN A 104 1.11 -11.19 19.72
N SER A 105 2.37 -10.91 19.34
CA SER A 105 3.31 -10.09 20.09
C SER A 105 3.59 -8.69 19.52
N GLN A 106 3.13 -8.35 18.31
CA GLN A 106 3.39 -7.03 17.71
C GLN A 106 2.16 -6.49 16.98
N LYS A 107 1.62 -5.35 17.44
CA LYS A 107 0.59 -4.60 16.69
C LYS A 107 1.22 -4.04 15.42
N LEU A 108 0.91 -4.65 14.27
CA LEU A 108 1.18 -4.02 12.98
C LEU A 108 0.41 -2.69 12.91
N PRO A 109 1.03 -1.59 12.44
CA PRO A 109 0.32 -0.34 12.24
C PRO A 109 -0.89 -0.53 11.32
N GLU A 110 -1.92 0.32 11.45
CA GLU A 110 -3.15 0.27 10.64
C GLU A 110 -2.92 0.31 9.11
N ILE A 111 -1.70 0.62 8.67
CA ILE A 111 -1.30 0.64 7.26
C ILE A 111 -1.25 -0.74 6.61
N PHE A 112 -1.10 -1.80 7.40
CA PHE A 112 -0.93 -3.18 6.89
C PHE A 112 -2.26 -3.91 6.66
N CYS A 113 -3.40 -3.23 6.81
CA CYS A 113 -4.73 -3.82 6.61
C CYS A 113 -5.72 -2.77 6.11
N PHE A 114 -6.45 -3.08 5.03
CA PHE A 114 -7.41 -2.15 4.42
C PHE A 114 -8.82 -2.24 5.01
N ALA A 115 -9.04 -2.98 6.11
CA ALA A 115 -10.35 -3.15 6.76
C ALA A 115 -11.11 -1.82 6.95
N LYS A 116 -10.42 -0.76 7.38
CA LYS A 116 -11.04 0.57 7.60
C LYS A 116 -11.59 1.22 6.32
N ILE A 117 -11.11 0.84 5.14
CA ILE A 117 -11.66 1.33 3.86
C ILE A 117 -13.03 0.69 3.60
N PHE A 118 -13.24 -0.56 4.02
CA PHE A 118 -14.50 -1.29 3.85
C PHE A 118 -15.55 -0.98 4.94
N GLU A 119 -15.13 -0.47 6.09
CA GLU A 119 -16.02 -0.07 7.18
C GLU A 119 -16.97 1.07 6.79
N HIS A 120 -18.26 0.90 7.05
CA HIS A 120 -19.25 1.96 6.77
C HIS A 120 -19.40 2.94 7.94
N ASN A 121 -19.09 4.21 7.69
CA ASN A 121 -19.30 5.27 8.66
C ASN A 121 -20.66 5.93 8.44
N ARG A 122 -21.72 5.42 9.11
CA ARG A 122 -23.09 5.96 9.03
C ARG A 122 -23.22 7.46 9.38
N LYS A 123 -22.19 8.08 9.98
CA LYS A 123 -22.23 9.45 10.52
C LYS A 123 -21.73 10.54 9.56
N TYR A 124 -21.06 10.21 8.44
CA TYR A 124 -20.47 11.23 7.55
C TYR A 124 -20.38 10.79 6.08
N ASP A 125 -21.27 11.31 5.22
CA ASP A 125 -21.29 11.05 3.78
C ASP A 125 -20.02 11.50 3.03
N SER A 126 -19.30 12.49 3.56
CA SER A 126 -18.02 12.90 2.99
C SER A 126 -16.91 11.85 3.17
N ILE A 127 -16.99 11.06 4.25
CA ILE A 127 -16.03 9.99 4.53
C ILE A 127 -16.34 8.76 3.66
N SER A 128 -17.61 8.45 3.41
CA SER A 128 -17.98 7.35 2.50
C SER A 128 -17.50 7.65 1.07
N LYS A 129 -17.68 8.87 0.56
CA LYS A 129 -17.15 9.26 -0.76
C LYS A 129 -15.63 9.08 -0.87
N GLN A 130 -14.87 9.50 0.15
CA GLN A 130 -13.40 9.33 0.14
C GLN A 130 -12.97 7.85 0.18
N LYS A 131 -13.73 6.99 0.87
CA LYS A 131 -13.47 5.55 0.89
C LYS A 131 -13.78 4.91 -0.46
N THR A 132 -14.87 5.29 -1.11
CA THR A 132 -15.20 4.85 -2.47
C THR A 132 -14.09 5.19 -3.47
N GLU A 133 -13.60 6.43 -3.47
CA GLU A 133 -12.50 6.84 -4.37
C GLU A 133 -11.23 5.99 -4.17
N LYS A 134 -11.00 5.51 -2.95
CA LYS A 134 -9.87 4.61 -2.64
C LYS A 134 -10.09 3.22 -3.18
N LEU A 135 -11.31 2.72 -3.06
CA LEU A 135 -11.68 1.44 -3.66
C LEU A 135 -11.57 1.50 -5.18
N MET A 136 -11.96 2.61 -5.82
CA MET A 136 -11.73 2.80 -7.26
C MET A 136 -10.25 2.81 -7.60
N PHE A 137 -9.41 3.50 -6.83
CA PHE A 137 -7.97 3.49 -7.07
C PHE A 137 -7.36 2.09 -6.93
N LEU A 138 -7.72 1.35 -5.87
CA LEU A 138 -7.26 -0.03 -5.69
C LEU A 138 -7.76 -0.94 -6.82
N PHE A 139 -9.01 -0.76 -7.26
CA PHE A 139 -9.56 -1.47 -8.42
C PHE A 139 -8.75 -1.20 -9.68
N SER A 140 -8.50 0.08 -10.00
CA SER A 140 -7.70 0.47 -11.17
C SER A 140 -6.27 -0.08 -11.09
N TYR A 141 -5.66 -0.06 -9.91
CA TYR A 141 -4.34 -0.65 -9.68
C TYR A 141 -4.32 -2.15 -10.03
N PHE A 142 -5.24 -2.94 -9.46
CA PHE A 142 -5.28 -4.38 -9.73
C PHE A 142 -5.67 -4.68 -11.18
N GLN A 143 -6.55 -3.90 -11.78
CA GLN A 143 -6.86 -4.03 -13.20
C GLN A 143 -5.62 -3.77 -14.06
N GLY A 144 -4.88 -2.69 -13.79
CA GLY A 144 -3.64 -2.39 -14.50
C GLY A 144 -2.61 -3.50 -14.36
N LEU A 145 -2.50 -4.14 -13.18
CA LEU A 145 -1.63 -5.30 -13.00
C LEU A 145 -2.03 -6.49 -13.88
N MET A 146 -3.33 -6.72 -14.11
CA MET A 146 -3.81 -7.80 -14.99
C MET A 146 -3.51 -7.54 -16.47
N GLU A 147 -3.32 -6.29 -16.86
CA GLU A 147 -2.99 -5.89 -18.23
C GLU A 147 -1.47 -6.00 -18.50
N LEU A 148 -0.64 -6.10 -17.47
CA LEU A 148 0.80 -6.31 -17.60
C LEU A 148 1.11 -7.75 -18.00
N ASP A 149 2.19 -7.92 -18.76
CA ASP A 149 2.73 -9.25 -19.01
C ASP A 149 3.46 -9.80 -17.78
N GLN A 150 3.51 -11.13 -17.70
CA GLN A 150 4.10 -11.83 -16.55
C GLN A 150 5.57 -11.46 -16.35
N ASN A 151 6.31 -11.22 -17.43
CA ASN A 151 7.72 -10.81 -17.34
C ASN A 151 7.88 -9.45 -16.65
N SER A 152 7.00 -8.48 -16.91
CA SER A 152 7.08 -7.17 -16.25
C SER A 152 6.75 -7.29 -14.76
N LEU A 153 5.76 -8.11 -14.40
CA LEU A 153 5.42 -8.37 -13.00
C LEU A 153 6.58 -9.01 -12.23
N GLU A 154 7.24 -10.00 -12.81
CA GLU A 154 8.30 -10.76 -12.15
C GLU A 154 9.64 -10.04 -12.11
N ASN A 155 10.00 -9.34 -13.19
CA ASN A 155 11.36 -8.82 -13.37
C ASN A 155 11.50 -7.33 -13.06
N GLU A 156 10.44 -6.52 -13.15
CA GLU A 156 10.54 -5.10 -12.79
C GLU A 156 10.65 -4.94 -11.27
N GLN A 157 11.66 -4.16 -10.86
CA GLN A 157 12.05 -4.01 -9.47
C GLN A 157 11.69 -2.63 -8.95
N ILE A 158 11.11 -2.60 -7.75
CA ILE A 158 10.79 -1.42 -6.97
C ILE A 158 11.74 -1.37 -5.79
N ILE A 159 12.53 -0.30 -5.70
CA ILE A 159 13.55 -0.13 -4.66
C ILE A 159 13.06 0.91 -3.65
N PHE A 160 12.83 0.46 -2.42
CA PHE A 160 12.50 1.32 -1.28
C PHE A 160 13.79 1.65 -0.53
N ILE A 161 14.13 2.93 -0.42
CA ILE A 161 15.35 3.39 0.26
C ILE A 161 14.97 4.24 1.47
N ARG A 162 15.46 3.85 2.65
CA ARG A 162 15.45 4.68 3.86
C ARG A 162 16.86 5.22 4.08
N GLN A 163 17.00 6.53 3.93
CA GLN A 163 18.29 7.23 4.11
C GLN A 163 18.25 8.10 5.37
N LYS A 164 19.25 7.93 6.24
CA LYS A 164 19.53 8.82 7.36
C LYS A 164 20.67 9.75 6.93
N ILE A 165 20.39 11.05 6.91
CA ILE A 165 21.42 12.06 6.63
C ILE A 165 22.37 12.14 7.83
N GLU A 166 23.67 12.22 7.55
CA GLU A 166 24.72 12.30 8.56
C GLU A 166 24.62 13.58 9.42
N GLU A 167 25.04 13.47 10.69
CA GLU A 167 25.00 14.57 11.68
C GLU A 167 25.95 15.73 11.36
N ASN A 168 26.87 15.55 10.41
CA ASN A 168 27.79 16.57 9.93
C ASN A 168 27.10 17.67 9.09
N GLN A 169 25.86 17.48 8.63
CA GLN A 169 25.03 18.54 8.04
C GLN A 169 24.26 19.33 9.12
N ASN A 170 24.97 19.71 10.18
CA ASN A 170 24.44 20.48 11.29
C ASN A 170 24.30 21.98 10.94
N MET A 171 23.82 22.79 11.90
CA MET A 171 23.68 24.23 11.69
C MET A 171 24.97 24.94 11.29
N ASP A 172 26.13 24.41 11.69
CA ASP A 172 27.42 25.02 11.35
C ASP A 172 27.82 24.70 9.92
N PHE A 173 27.53 23.48 9.43
CA PHE A 173 27.64 23.17 7.99
C PHE A 173 26.87 24.19 7.15
N TRP A 174 25.60 24.45 7.47
CA TRP A 174 24.77 25.39 6.70
C TRP A 174 25.24 26.85 6.78
N LYS A 175 25.81 27.28 7.92
CA LYS A 175 26.37 28.64 8.08
C LYS A 175 27.60 28.88 7.22
N PHE A 176 28.45 27.87 7.05
CA PHE A 176 29.72 27.99 6.34
C PHE A 176 29.69 27.42 4.92
N ASN A 177 28.56 26.84 4.50
CA ASN A 177 28.40 26.32 3.15
C ASN A 177 28.43 27.48 2.13
N SER A 178 29.46 27.51 1.29
CA SER A 178 29.67 28.51 0.24
C SER A 178 29.18 28.06 -1.13
N SER A 179 28.34 27.01 -1.19
CA SER A 179 27.78 26.52 -2.46
C SER A 179 26.92 27.60 -3.10
N LEU A 180 27.06 27.77 -4.41
CA LEU A 180 26.25 28.70 -5.19
C LEU A 180 24.81 28.20 -5.28
N LEU A 181 23.87 29.14 -5.36
CA LEU A 181 22.47 28.82 -5.65
C LEU A 181 22.36 28.18 -7.03
N THR A 182 21.55 27.14 -7.13
CA THR A 182 21.25 26.45 -8.38
C THR A 182 20.12 27.17 -9.13
N GLN A 183 19.96 26.85 -10.41
CA GLN A 183 18.83 27.33 -11.20
C GLN A 183 17.50 26.86 -10.60
N VAL A 184 16.50 27.75 -10.60
CA VAL A 184 15.12 27.45 -10.16
C VAL A 184 14.17 27.82 -11.29
N ASN A 185 13.42 26.83 -11.78
CA ASN A 185 12.32 27.04 -12.70
C ASN A 185 11.01 26.94 -11.91
N VAL A 186 10.16 27.96 -12.03
CA VAL A 186 8.86 28.01 -11.35
C VAL A 186 7.77 28.04 -12.40
N TYR A 187 6.87 27.06 -12.32
CA TYR A 187 5.70 26.95 -13.18
C TYR A 187 4.46 27.24 -12.32
N GLN A 188 3.56 28.08 -12.83
CA GLN A 188 2.30 28.40 -12.14
C GLN A 188 1.25 27.30 -12.36
N ASP A 189 1.28 26.67 -13.54
CA ASP A 189 0.35 25.65 -13.98
C ASP A 189 1.05 24.29 -14.05
N GLY A 190 0.27 23.21 -13.94
CA GLY A 190 0.75 21.82 -13.99
C GLY A 190 0.93 21.16 -12.62
N GLU A 191 0.88 19.82 -12.61
CA GLU A 191 1.17 19.01 -11.42
C GLU A 191 2.60 18.44 -11.47
N MET A 192 3.12 17.99 -10.32
CA MET A 192 4.48 17.43 -10.25
C MET A 192 4.65 16.21 -11.18
N ASP A 193 3.57 15.49 -11.44
CA ASP A 193 3.56 14.32 -12.32
C ASP A 193 3.61 14.67 -13.80
N ASP A 194 3.10 15.85 -14.16
CA ASP A 194 3.13 16.38 -15.52
C ASP A 194 4.49 16.99 -15.88
N ILE A 195 5.43 17.10 -14.94
CA ILE A 195 6.69 17.82 -15.19
C ILE A 195 7.46 17.25 -16.40
N GLU A 196 7.41 15.94 -16.61
CA GLU A 196 8.07 15.30 -17.74
C GLU A 196 7.38 15.61 -19.07
N SER A 197 6.04 15.64 -19.09
CA SER A 197 5.26 15.98 -20.29
C SER A 197 5.37 17.47 -20.63
N MET A 198 5.42 18.32 -19.62
CA MET A 198 5.58 19.77 -19.76
C MET A 198 6.97 20.19 -20.22
N THR A 199 8.01 19.50 -19.76
CA THR A 199 9.41 19.83 -20.11
C THR A 199 9.96 19.02 -21.27
N GLY A 200 9.31 17.91 -21.64
CA GLY A 200 9.81 16.95 -22.63
C GLY A 200 11.06 16.20 -22.18
N GLN A 201 11.40 16.26 -20.89
CA GLN A 201 12.61 15.67 -20.32
C GLN A 201 12.23 14.56 -19.33
N SER A 202 12.04 13.35 -19.86
CA SER A 202 11.71 12.19 -19.03
C SER A 202 12.92 11.70 -18.24
N GLY A 203 12.69 11.29 -16.97
CA GLY A 203 13.71 10.70 -16.11
C GLY A 203 14.75 11.66 -15.54
N GLN A 204 14.61 12.97 -15.75
CA GLN A 204 15.57 13.98 -15.26
C GLN A 204 15.15 14.62 -13.92
N TYR A 205 13.95 14.32 -13.43
CA TYR A 205 13.38 14.97 -12.25
C TYR A 205 13.20 13.97 -11.11
N ILE A 206 13.59 14.40 -9.90
CA ILE A 206 13.20 13.71 -8.67
C ILE A 206 11.85 14.28 -8.23
N LYS A 207 10.81 13.48 -8.40
CA LYS A 207 9.47 13.81 -7.92
C LYS A 207 9.43 13.78 -6.39
N THR A 208 8.94 14.85 -5.78
CA THR A 208 8.89 15.00 -4.32
C THR A 208 7.46 14.90 -3.83
N ILE A 209 7.24 14.13 -2.77
CA ILE A 209 5.95 14.04 -2.07
C ILE A 209 6.01 14.80 -0.74
N PHE A 210 4.93 15.48 -0.34
CA PHE A 210 4.86 16.06 1.00
C PHE A 210 4.43 14.98 2.00
N ALA A 211 5.42 14.25 2.50
CA ALA A 211 5.22 13.13 3.40
C ALA A 211 4.96 13.56 4.85
N ASN A 212 4.19 12.73 5.56
CA ASN A 212 4.14 12.75 7.02
C ASN A 212 5.34 11.96 7.58
N LYS A 213 5.70 12.17 8.86
CA LYS A 213 6.72 11.38 9.58
C LYS A 213 6.52 9.87 9.40
N ASN A 214 5.27 9.42 9.41
CA ASN A 214 4.91 8.08 8.96
C ASN A 214 4.50 8.17 7.49
N ILE A 215 5.25 7.52 6.60
CA ILE A 215 4.93 7.47 5.16
C ILE A 215 3.50 6.92 4.99
N GLY A 216 2.70 7.56 4.12
CA GLY A 216 1.26 7.27 3.98
C GLY A 216 0.35 7.96 5.00
N GLY A 217 0.93 8.62 6.02
CA GLY A 217 0.21 9.37 7.06
C GLY A 217 -0.48 8.48 8.11
N SER A 218 -1.06 9.11 9.13
CA SER A 218 -1.82 8.42 10.19
C SER A 218 -3.12 7.78 9.71
N LYS A 219 -3.46 7.96 8.44
CA LYS A 219 -4.77 7.66 7.87
C LYS A 219 -4.62 7.40 6.38
N LEU A 220 -4.34 6.15 6.00
CA LEU A 220 -4.61 5.60 4.66
C LEU A 220 -6.00 6.04 4.14
N TYR A 221 -6.93 6.35 5.06
CA TYR A 221 -8.28 6.81 4.82
C TYR A 221 -8.49 8.34 4.73
N GLN A 222 -7.55 9.24 5.08
CA GLN A 222 -7.74 10.71 4.92
C GLN A 222 -6.83 11.40 3.90
N THR A 223 -5.68 10.81 3.51
CA THR A 223 -4.70 11.54 2.69
C THR A 223 -4.60 10.96 1.28
N MET A 224 -5.48 11.40 0.37
CA MET A 224 -5.27 11.29 -1.09
C MET A 224 -5.30 12.67 -1.74
N ARG A 225 -4.63 13.65 -1.15
CA ARG A 225 -4.41 14.94 -1.83
C ARG A 225 -3.18 14.93 -2.76
N GLN A 226 -2.29 13.94 -2.62
CA GLN A 226 -1.05 13.85 -3.41
C GLN A 226 -0.66 12.45 -3.87
N PHE A 227 -1.24 11.38 -3.30
CA PHE A 227 -1.01 10.00 -3.76
C PHE A 227 -1.89 9.59 -4.94
N LYS A 228 -2.85 10.44 -5.36
CA LYS A 228 -3.82 10.14 -6.42
C LYS A 228 -3.23 10.29 -7.83
N VAL A 229 -1.94 10.61 -7.96
CA VAL A 229 -1.33 11.12 -9.20
C VAL A 229 0.00 10.44 -9.55
N LEU A 230 0.47 9.52 -8.70
CA LEU A 230 1.71 8.76 -8.95
C LEU A 230 1.40 7.44 -9.67
N ASP A 231 0.89 7.52 -10.90
CA ASP A 231 0.90 6.43 -11.88
C ASP A 231 1.78 6.82 -13.07
#